data_AF-A0A3Q0E9U6-F1
#
_entry.id   AF-A0A3Q0E9U6-F1
#
_cell.length_a   1.000
_cell.length_b   1.000
_cell.length_c   1.000
_cell.angle_alpha   90.00
_cell.angle_beta   90.00
_cell.angle_gamma   90.00
#
_symmetry.space_group_name_H-M   'P 1'
#
loop_
_entity.id
_entity.type
_entity.pdbx_description
1 polymer ?
#
loop_
_entity_poly.entity_id
_entity_poly.type
_entity_poly.pdbx_seq_one_letter_code
_entity_poly.pdbx_strand_id
1 'polypeptide(L)'
;MSQERAVPAGAVPLEELSSWPEELCRRELPTVLPRLLSLYRHSDSWIEHIQILKIITEMFLPHMNQLTLEQTFFSQVLPKTVKLFDDMMDELINEARGLSSQNLEIQTTLRNILQTMVQLLGTLTRCVQHICSTQESIILENIHSLPSSVLHIIKSTFVHCKNSESVYSGRLHLVSDLLQALFKEAYSLQKQLMELLDMVCMGPLVDVNDDILNMVIGE
;
A
#
# COMPACT_ATOMS: atom_id res chain seq x y z
N MET A 1 9.14 -32.55 -29.56
CA MET A 1 9.14 -31.08 -29.49
C MET A 1 7.69 -30.65 -29.31
N SER A 2 7.24 -30.61 -28.06
CA SER A 2 5.86 -30.24 -27.75
C SER A 2 5.78 -28.72 -27.68
N GLN A 3 5.01 -28.16 -28.59
CA GLN A 3 4.78 -26.73 -28.71
C GLN A 3 3.89 -26.31 -27.53
N GLU A 4 4.51 -25.80 -26.47
CA GLU A 4 3.81 -25.16 -25.36
C GLU A 4 3.04 -23.96 -25.94
N ARG A 5 1.72 -24.11 -25.99
CA ARG A 5 0.81 -23.06 -26.42
C ARG A 5 0.87 -21.99 -25.33
N ALA A 6 1.69 -20.97 -25.52
CA ALA A 6 1.80 -19.84 -24.60
C ALA A 6 0.39 -19.23 -24.41
N VAL A 7 -0.18 -19.43 -23.23
CA VAL A 7 -1.36 -18.66 -22.80
C VAL A 7 -0.92 -17.20 -22.84
N PRO A 8 -1.66 -16.30 -23.51
CA PRO A 8 -1.30 -14.89 -23.47
C PRO A 8 -1.25 -14.46 -22.00
N ALA A 9 -0.13 -13.86 -21.56
CA ALA A 9 0.09 -13.46 -20.17
C ALA A 9 -1.06 -12.59 -19.60
N GLY A 10 -1.83 -11.94 -20.48
CA GLY A 10 -3.07 -11.22 -20.15
C GLY A 10 -4.27 -12.06 -19.72
N ALA A 11 -4.22 -13.40 -19.74
CA ALA A 11 -5.34 -14.28 -19.35
C ALA A 11 -5.04 -15.17 -18.12
N VAL A 12 -3.88 -14.99 -17.49
CA VAL A 12 -3.37 -15.86 -16.42
C VAL A 12 -4.12 -15.59 -15.09
N PRO A 13 -4.65 -16.61 -14.39
CA PRO A 13 -5.32 -16.45 -13.09
C PRO A 13 -4.42 -15.81 -12.02
N LEU A 14 -5.01 -15.13 -11.04
CA LEU A 14 -4.25 -14.47 -9.96
C LEU A 14 -3.43 -15.47 -9.13
N GLU A 15 -3.94 -16.68 -8.97
CA GLU A 15 -3.29 -17.77 -8.25
C GLU A 15 -2.00 -18.22 -8.95
N GLU A 16 -2.03 -18.28 -10.29
CA GLU A 16 -0.87 -18.69 -11.08
C GLU A 16 0.22 -17.61 -11.05
N LEU A 17 -0.16 -16.32 -11.07
CA LEU A 17 0.78 -15.20 -10.95
C LEU A 17 1.60 -15.27 -9.66
N SER A 18 1.01 -15.75 -8.56
CA SER A 18 1.70 -15.86 -7.27
C SER A 18 2.81 -16.93 -7.23
N SER A 19 2.87 -17.79 -8.24
CA SER A 19 3.85 -18.88 -8.36
C SER A 19 4.96 -18.61 -9.38
N TRP A 20 4.93 -17.44 -10.03
CA TRP A 20 5.86 -17.12 -11.10
C TRP A 20 7.29 -16.90 -10.59
N PRO A 21 8.31 -17.36 -11.33
CA PRO A 21 9.69 -17.00 -11.04
C PRO A 21 9.97 -15.52 -11.34
N GLU A 22 11.02 -14.98 -10.72
CA GLU A 22 11.39 -13.56 -10.80
C GLU A 22 11.61 -13.11 -12.25
N GLU A 23 12.28 -13.91 -13.06
CA GLU A 23 12.57 -13.60 -14.46
C GLU A 23 11.31 -13.47 -15.30
N LEU A 24 10.29 -14.29 -15.01
CA LEU A 24 9.01 -14.24 -15.70
C LEU A 24 8.22 -13.01 -15.27
N CYS A 25 8.19 -12.69 -13.97
CA CYS A 25 7.55 -11.49 -13.45
C CYS A 25 8.14 -10.22 -14.08
N ARG A 26 9.47 -10.15 -14.17
CA ARG A 26 10.18 -9.04 -14.81
C ARG A 26 9.86 -8.91 -16.30
N ARG A 27 9.85 -10.03 -17.04
CA ARG A 27 9.58 -10.03 -18.48
C ARG A 27 8.13 -9.66 -18.81
N GLU A 28 7.18 -10.16 -18.04
CA GLU A 28 5.75 -9.98 -18.29
C GLU A 28 5.17 -8.74 -17.60
N LEU A 29 5.95 -8.02 -16.79
CA LEU A 29 5.55 -6.78 -16.11
C LEU A 29 4.80 -5.80 -17.03
N PRO A 30 5.27 -5.46 -18.26
CA PRO A 30 4.58 -4.50 -19.12
C PRO A 30 3.20 -4.97 -19.57
N THR A 31 2.99 -6.29 -19.65
CA THR A 31 1.73 -6.90 -20.10
C THR A 31 0.76 -7.09 -18.94
N VAL A 32 1.27 -7.54 -17.78
CA VAL A 32 0.45 -7.95 -16.64
C VAL A 32 0.09 -6.77 -15.74
N LEU A 33 0.99 -5.79 -15.55
CA LEU A 33 0.74 -4.64 -14.67
C LEU A 33 -0.50 -3.83 -15.10
N PRO A 34 -0.68 -3.43 -16.38
CA PRO A 34 -1.87 -2.68 -16.79
C PRO A 34 -3.18 -3.47 -16.55
N ARG A 35 -3.13 -4.80 -16.70
CA ARG A 35 -4.27 -5.68 -16.42
C ARG A 35 -4.57 -5.73 -14.93
N LEU A 36 -3.57 -5.91 -14.07
CA LEU A 36 -3.76 -5.93 -12.62
C LEU A 36 -4.31 -4.58 -12.12
N LEU A 37 -3.82 -3.47 -12.67
CA LEU A 37 -4.36 -2.13 -12.39
C LEU A 37 -5.82 -1.98 -12.86
N SER A 38 -6.17 -2.57 -14.01
CA SER A 38 -7.55 -2.59 -14.49
C SER A 38 -8.45 -3.43 -13.57
N LEU A 39 -8.03 -4.63 -13.19
CA LEU A 39 -8.78 -5.47 -12.24
C LEU A 39 -8.95 -4.75 -10.90
N TYR A 40 -7.88 -4.13 -10.38
CA TYR A 40 -7.92 -3.34 -9.16
C TYR A 40 -8.88 -2.15 -9.28
N ARG A 41 -9.01 -1.54 -10.47
CA ARG A 41 -9.92 -0.42 -10.69
C ARG A 41 -11.40 -0.85 -10.72
N HIS A 42 -11.70 -2.00 -11.29
CA HIS A 42 -13.09 -2.44 -11.52
C HIS A 42 -13.63 -3.42 -10.47
N SER A 43 -12.79 -3.92 -9.56
CA SER A 43 -13.28 -4.74 -8.46
C SER A 43 -14.10 -3.91 -7.47
N ASP A 44 -15.17 -4.53 -6.98
CA ASP A 44 -16.02 -4.04 -5.88
C ASP A 44 -15.70 -4.77 -4.54
N SER A 45 -14.87 -5.81 -4.58
CA SER A 45 -14.55 -6.64 -3.42
C SER A 45 -13.24 -6.21 -2.77
N TRP A 46 -13.29 -5.93 -1.48
CA TRP A 46 -12.11 -5.55 -0.71
C TRP A 46 -11.08 -6.68 -0.62
N ILE A 47 -11.56 -7.92 -0.54
CA ILE A 47 -10.71 -9.11 -0.51
C ILE A 47 -9.93 -9.21 -1.83
N GLU A 48 -10.61 -9.01 -2.96
CA GLU A 48 -9.97 -9.05 -4.27
C GLU A 48 -8.99 -7.88 -4.44
N HIS A 49 -9.32 -6.66 -3.98
CA HIS A 49 -8.38 -5.54 -3.96
C HIS A 49 -7.10 -5.87 -3.20
N ILE A 50 -7.22 -6.46 -2.00
CA ILE A 50 -6.05 -6.83 -1.20
C ILE A 50 -5.24 -7.93 -1.87
N GLN A 51 -5.89 -8.94 -2.46
CA GLN A 51 -5.20 -9.99 -3.20
C GLN A 51 -4.40 -9.43 -4.38
N ILE A 52 -5.01 -8.54 -5.18
CA ILE A 52 -4.34 -7.89 -6.31
C ILE A 52 -3.19 -7.02 -5.81
N LEU A 53 -3.41 -6.20 -4.79
CA LEU A 53 -2.37 -5.33 -4.22
C LEU A 53 -1.19 -6.15 -3.72
N LYS A 54 -1.46 -7.27 -3.04
CA LYS A 54 -0.44 -8.21 -2.56
C LYS A 54 0.36 -8.79 -3.73
N ILE A 55 -0.29 -9.25 -4.79
CA ILE A 55 0.39 -9.78 -5.99
C ILE A 55 1.29 -8.71 -6.62
N ILE A 56 0.79 -7.49 -6.81
CA ILE A 56 1.60 -6.41 -7.38
C ILE A 56 2.81 -6.12 -6.48
N THR A 57 2.58 -6.03 -5.16
CA THR A 57 3.61 -5.68 -4.17
C THR A 57 4.67 -6.77 -4.00
N GLU A 58 4.29 -8.05 -4.07
CA GLU A 58 5.22 -9.17 -3.83
C GLU A 58 5.93 -9.60 -5.12
N MET A 59 5.22 -9.65 -6.26
CA MET A 59 5.75 -10.24 -7.49
C MET A 59 6.31 -9.21 -8.47
N PHE A 60 5.74 -8.01 -8.51
CA PHE A 60 6.01 -7.05 -9.59
C PHE A 60 6.74 -5.79 -9.12
N LEU A 61 6.49 -5.37 -7.88
CA LEU A 61 7.14 -4.20 -7.27
C LEU A 61 8.68 -4.24 -7.37
N PRO A 62 9.37 -5.38 -7.12
CA PRO A 62 10.84 -5.46 -7.24
C PRO A 62 11.39 -5.15 -8.64
N HIS A 63 10.54 -5.13 -9.65
CA HIS A 63 10.91 -4.95 -11.06
C HIS A 63 10.52 -3.58 -11.60
N MET A 64 9.88 -2.74 -10.80
CA MET A 64 9.48 -1.39 -11.21
C MET A 64 10.62 -0.41 -10.97
N ASN A 65 10.88 0.45 -11.95
CA ASN A 65 11.71 1.62 -11.72
C ASN A 65 10.89 2.72 -11.02
N GLN A 66 11.57 3.72 -10.45
CA GLN A 66 10.94 4.79 -9.68
C GLN A 66 9.86 5.56 -10.46
N LEU A 67 10.08 5.82 -11.75
CA LEU A 67 9.14 6.56 -12.59
C LEU A 67 7.83 5.77 -12.76
N THR A 68 7.93 4.49 -13.16
CA THR A 68 6.77 3.59 -13.28
C THR A 68 6.08 3.41 -11.93
N LEU A 69 6.86 3.33 -10.86
CA LEU A 69 6.34 3.14 -9.51
C LEU A 69 5.43 4.29 -9.07
N GLU A 70 5.90 5.54 -9.13
CA GLU A 70 5.10 6.68 -8.72
C GLU A 70 4.00 6.99 -9.75
N GLN A 71 4.35 7.13 -11.03
CA GLN A 71 3.44 7.63 -12.06
C GLN A 71 2.38 6.62 -12.50
N THR A 72 2.68 5.32 -12.46
CA THR A 72 1.76 4.28 -12.94
C THR A 72 1.12 3.52 -11.80
N PHE A 73 1.90 3.04 -10.83
CA PHE A 73 1.37 2.21 -9.75
C PHE A 73 0.75 3.06 -8.63
N PHE A 74 1.53 3.89 -7.95
CA PHE A 74 1.05 4.63 -6.78
C PHE A 74 -0.04 5.65 -7.09
N SER A 75 0.12 6.43 -8.16
CA SER A 75 -0.89 7.42 -8.57
C SER A 75 -2.28 6.81 -8.83
N GLN A 76 -2.34 5.57 -9.27
CA GLN A 76 -3.60 4.88 -9.59
C GLN A 76 -4.13 4.05 -8.42
N VAL A 77 -3.25 3.42 -7.66
CA VAL A 77 -3.63 2.43 -6.65
C VAL A 77 -3.88 3.08 -5.29
N LEU A 78 -3.06 4.05 -4.89
CA LEU A 78 -3.14 4.61 -3.54
C LEU A 78 -4.43 5.40 -3.28
N PRO A 79 -4.95 6.24 -4.19
CA PRO A 79 -6.21 6.95 -3.93
C PRO A 79 -7.38 5.98 -3.67
N LYS A 80 -7.46 4.88 -4.43
CA LYS A 80 -8.47 3.85 -4.23
C LYS A 80 -8.18 3.01 -2.99
N THR A 81 -6.91 2.77 -2.64
CA THR A 81 -6.50 2.11 -1.39
C THR A 81 -6.93 2.90 -0.16
N VAL A 82 -6.75 4.21 -0.17
CA VAL A 82 -7.18 5.11 0.91
C VAL A 82 -8.70 5.05 1.07
N LYS A 83 -9.43 5.19 -0.05
CA LYS A 83 -10.89 5.06 -0.03
C LYS A 83 -11.35 3.71 0.52
N LEU A 84 -10.73 2.61 0.06
CA LEU A 84 -11.02 1.26 0.53
C LEU A 84 -10.81 1.13 2.04
N PHE A 85 -9.74 1.72 2.57
CA PHE A 85 -9.47 1.73 4.00
C PHE A 85 -10.51 2.52 4.79
N ASP A 86 -10.91 3.68 4.28
CA ASP A 86 -11.94 4.51 4.90
C ASP A 86 -13.31 3.79 4.89
N ASP A 87 -13.68 3.15 3.77
CA ASP A 87 -14.90 2.35 3.65
C ASP A 87 -14.90 1.17 4.66
N MET A 88 -13.75 0.48 4.83
CA MET A 88 -13.56 -0.55 5.85
C MET A 88 -13.71 -0.01 7.28
N MET A 89 -13.15 1.17 7.55
CA MET A 89 -13.27 1.82 8.87
C MET A 89 -14.73 2.16 9.19
N ASP A 90 -15.47 2.71 8.22
CA ASP A 90 -16.87 3.07 8.39
C ASP A 90 -17.74 1.83 8.63
N GLU A 91 -17.56 0.76 7.85
CA GLU A 91 -18.27 -0.50 8.08
C GLU A 91 -17.94 -1.08 9.46
N LEU A 92 -16.67 -1.08 9.84
CA LEU A 92 -16.23 -1.56 11.15
C LEU A 92 -16.89 -0.79 12.30
N ILE A 93 -16.98 0.54 12.21
CA ILE A 93 -17.61 1.38 13.24
C ILE A 93 -19.13 1.14 13.28
N ASN A 94 -19.76 0.93 12.12
CA ASN A 94 -21.20 0.66 12.04
C ASN A 94 -21.56 -0.71 12.64
N GLU A 95 -20.82 -1.75 12.26
CA GLU A 95 -21.01 -3.12 12.77
C GLU A 95 -20.69 -3.23 14.27
N ALA A 96 -19.69 -2.48 14.76
CA ALA A 96 -19.33 -2.48 16.19
C ALA A 96 -20.48 -2.06 17.12
N ARG A 97 -21.45 -1.27 16.64
CA ARG A 97 -22.64 -0.88 17.41
C ARG A 97 -23.54 -2.07 17.74
N GLY A 98 -23.57 -3.09 16.88
CA GLY A 98 -24.34 -4.33 17.07
C GLY A 98 -23.57 -5.44 17.79
N LEU A 99 -22.27 -5.23 18.08
CA LEU A 99 -21.39 -6.26 18.62
C LEU A 99 -21.87 -6.75 19.98
N SER A 100 -22.23 -8.02 20.10
CA SER A 100 -22.51 -8.70 21.37
C SER A 100 -21.87 -10.08 21.41
N SER A 101 -21.72 -10.67 22.59
CA SER A 101 -21.14 -12.02 22.73
C SER A 101 -22.00 -13.13 22.12
N GLN A 102 -23.27 -12.84 21.79
CA GLN A 102 -24.21 -13.80 21.21
C GLN A 102 -24.33 -13.65 19.69
N ASN A 103 -23.91 -12.51 19.13
CA ASN A 103 -23.98 -12.25 17.70
C ASN A 103 -22.66 -12.62 17.00
N LEU A 104 -22.53 -13.91 16.69
CA LEU A 104 -21.34 -14.49 16.04
C LEU A 104 -21.13 -13.99 14.62
N GLU A 105 -22.19 -13.60 13.91
CA GLU A 105 -22.12 -13.06 12.56
C GLU A 105 -21.39 -11.71 12.56
N ILE A 106 -21.85 -10.76 13.38
CA ILE A 106 -21.18 -9.46 13.54
C ILE A 106 -19.74 -9.63 14.03
N GLN A 107 -19.51 -10.56 14.97
CA GLN A 107 -18.15 -10.85 15.43
C GLN A 107 -17.26 -11.32 14.28
N THR A 108 -17.77 -12.22 13.42
CA THR A 108 -17.03 -12.73 12.27
C THR A 108 -16.74 -11.61 11.26
N THR A 109 -17.73 -10.78 10.95
CA THR A 109 -17.59 -9.62 10.05
C THR A 109 -16.52 -8.65 10.56
N LEU A 110 -16.59 -8.23 11.83
CA LEU A 110 -15.60 -7.33 12.42
C LEU A 110 -14.19 -7.92 12.39
N ARG A 111 -14.06 -9.21 12.70
CA ARG A 111 -12.76 -9.89 12.66
C ARG A 111 -12.20 -9.95 11.24
N ASN A 112 -13.04 -10.22 10.25
CA ASN A 112 -12.63 -10.24 8.84
C ASN A 112 -12.19 -8.84 8.35
N ILE A 113 -12.91 -7.78 8.73
CA ILE A 113 -12.54 -6.41 8.38
C ILE A 113 -11.19 -6.06 9.01
N LEU A 114 -11.03 -6.26 10.33
CA LEU A 114 -9.77 -6.00 11.03
C LEU A 114 -8.59 -6.77 10.42
N GLN A 115 -8.79 -8.05 10.09
CA GLN A 115 -7.76 -8.87 9.46
C GLN A 115 -7.38 -8.36 8.07
N THR A 116 -8.35 -7.94 7.27
CA THR A 116 -8.12 -7.33 5.96
C THR A 116 -7.34 -6.02 6.09
N MET A 117 -7.66 -5.18 7.08
CA MET A 117 -6.92 -3.94 7.35
C MET A 117 -5.48 -4.22 7.76
N VAL A 118 -5.22 -5.23 8.61
CA VAL A 118 -3.86 -5.66 8.96
C VAL A 118 -3.06 -6.04 7.70
N GLN A 119 -3.66 -6.81 6.80
CA GLN A 119 -3.01 -7.20 5.54
C GLN A 119 -2.71 -5.99 4.65
N LEU A 120 -3.62 -5.01 4.60
CA LEU A 120 -3.42 -3.79 3.84
C LEU A 120 -2.24 -2.99 4.38
N LEU A 121 -2.18 -2.77 5.70
CA LEU A 121 -1.08 -2.05 6.33
C LEU A 121 0.25 -2.76 6.06
N GLY A 122 0.31 -4.08 6.20
CA GLY A 122 1.52 -4.84 5.89
C GLY A 122 1.95 -4.75 4.42
N THR A 123 0.99 -4.63 3.50
CA THR A 123 1.28 -4.45 2.07
C THR A 123 1.85 -3.05 1.80
N LEU A 124 1.29 -2.02 2.42
CA LEU A 124 1.84 -0.66 2.36
C LEU A 124 3.23 -0.59 3.00
N THR A 125 3.48 -1.32 4.09
CA THR A 125 4.80 -1.41 4.73
C THR A 125 5.84 -1.90 3.73
N ARG A 126 5.52 -2.95 2.96
CA ARG A 126 6.41 -3.46 1.91
C ARG A 126 6.64 -2.45 0.78
N CYS A 127 5.62 -1.70 0.38
CA CYS A 127 5.77 -0.63 -0.62
C CYS A 127 6.79 0.42 -0.16
N VAL A 128 6.68 0.89 1.10
CA VAL A 128 7.61 1.87 1.65
C VAL A 128 9.01 1.28 1.78
N GLN A 129 9.14 0.07 2.32
CA GLN A 129 10.41 -0.64 2.47
C GLN A 129 11.15 -0.84 1.15
N HIS A 130 10.42 -1.17 0.09
CA HIS A 130 11.02 -1.36 -1.24
C HIS A 130 11.68 -0.09 -1.76
N ILE A 131 11.06 1.07 -1.55
CA ILE A 131 11.65 2.35 -1.96
C ILE A 131 12.91 2.61 -1.14
N CYS A 132 12.83 2.40 0.17
CA CYS A 132 13.95 2.60 1.09
C CYS A 132 15.15 1.69 0.76
N SER A 133 14.91 0.47 0.30
CA SER A 133 15.98 -0.49 0.00
C SER A 133 16.58 -0.34 -1.40
N THR A 134 15.91 0.36 -2.32
CA THR A 134 16.34 0.49 -3.72
C THR A 134 16.99 1.84 -4.04
N GLN A 135 16.86 2.83 -3.17
CA GLN A 135 17.33 4.20 -3.41
C GLN A 135 18.22 4.68 -2.26
N GLU A 136 19.39 5.23 -2.60
CA GLU A 136 20.28 5.88 -1.63
C GLU A 136 19.77 7.27 -1.21
N SER A 137 19.06 7.96 -2.10
CA SER A 137 18.46 9.27 -1.86
C SER A 137 17.20 9.43 -2.70
N ILE A 138 16.18 10.06 -2.13
CA ILE A 138 14.87 10.25 -2.75
C ILE A 138 14.67 11.74 -3.03
N ILE A 139 14.52 12.09 -4.31
CA ILE A 139 14.11 13.47 -4.66
C ILE A 139 12.64 13.64 -4.28
N LEU A 140 12.34 14.65 -3.46
CA LEU A 140 10.98 14.93 -2.97
C LEU A 140 9.93 15.00 -4.10
N GLU A 141 10.30 15.56 -5.26
CA GLU A 141 9.46 15.69 -6.47
C GLU A 141 9.04 14.36 -7.10
N ASN A 142 9.71 13.27 -6.74
CA ASN A 142 9.46 11.96 -7.31
C ASN A 142 8.58 11.07 -6.41
N ILE A 143 8.23 11.52 -5.20
CA ILE A 143 7.42 10.75 -4.24
C ILE A 143 6.38 11.67 -3.58
N HIS A 144 5.14 11.59 -4.03
CA HIS A 144 4.06 12.48 -3.58
C HIS A 144 2.82 11.74 -3.11
N SER A 145 2.49 10.65 -3.80
CA SER A 145 1.26 9.89 -3.56
C SER A 145 1.40 9.00 -2.31
N LEU A 146 2.59 8.40 -2.11
CA LEU A 146 2.81 7.43 -1.03
C LEU A 146 2.81 8.05 0.38
N PRO A 147 3.58 9.11 0.68
CA PRO A 147 3.69 9.63 2.04
C PRO A 147 2.34 10.14 2.57
N SER A 148 1.59 10.84 1.72
CA SER A 148 0.27 11.38 2.07
C SER A 148 -0.75 10.26 2.35
N SER A 149 -0.83 9.26 1.47
CA SER A 149 -1.73 8.12 1.63
C SER A 149 -1.41 7.27 2.86
N VAL A 150 -0.12 6.98 3.07
CA VAL A 150 0.35 6.20 4.22
C VAL A 150 0.11 6.96 5.53
N LEU A 151 0.39 8.26 5.56
CA LEU A 151 0.16 9.09 6.75
C LEU A 151 -1.32 9.14 7.13
N HIS A 152 -2.24 9.24 6.15
CA HIS A 152 -3.67 9.17 6.39
C HIS A 152 -4.07 7.85 7.05
N ILE A 153 -3.65 6.72 6.47
CA ILE A 153 -3.99 5.37 6.98
C ILE A 153 -3.42 5.16 8.38
N ILE A 154 -2.17 5.56 8.64
CA ILE A 154 -1.55 5.50 9.98
C ILE A 154 -2.38 6.31 10.98
N LYS A 155 -2.68 7.57 10.64
CA LYS A 155 -3.43 8.48 11.52
C LYS A 155 -4.81 7.91 11.84
N SER A 156 -5.57 7.49 10.83
CA SER A 156 -6.90 6.91 11.00
C SER A 156 -6.85 5.63 11.83
N THR A 157 -5.86 4.77 11.61
CA THR A 157 -5.66 3.56 12.43
C THR A 157 -5.41 3.87 13.90
N PHE A 158 -4.50 4.80 14.20
CA PHE A 158 -4.20 5.16 15.60
C PHE A 158 -5.38 5.85 16.29
N VAL A 159 -6.12 6.69 15.57
CA VAL A 159 -7.36 7.30 16.11
C VAL A 159 -8.37 6.23 16.47
N HIS A 160 -8.58 5.23 15.60
CA HIS A 160 -9.46 4.10 15.90
C HIS A 160 -8.98 3.30 17.12
N CYS A 161 -7.70 2.89 17.14
CA CYS A 161 -7.14 2.16 18.28
C CYS A 161 -7.28 2.93 19.60
N LYS A 162 -7.04 4.25 19.58
CA LYS A 162 -7.22 5.13 20.75
C LYS A 162 -8.66 5.15 21.25
N ASN A 163 -9.63 5.17 20.34
CA ASN A 163 -11.05 5.24 20.67
C ASN A 163 -11.72 3.87 20.81
N SER A 164 -10.96 2.78 20.65
CA SER A 164 -11.49 1.42 20.52
C SER A 164 -12.38 0.99 21.68
N GLU A 165 -12.05 1.35 22.93
CA GLU A 165 -12.88 1.04 24.09
C GLU A 165 -14.32 1.55 23.95
N SER A 166 -14.46 2.78 23.42
CA SER A 166 -15.77 3.38 23.13
C SER A 166 -16.44 2.75 21.92
N VAL A 167 -15.69 2.49 20.84
CA VAL A 167 -16.23 1.92 19.59
C VAL A 167 -16.83 0.54 19.84
N TYR A 168 -16.15 -0.30 20.63
CA TYR A 168 -16.59 -1.66 20.93
C TYR A 168 -17.42 -1.76 22.22
N SER A 169 -17.85 -0.63 22.81
CA SER A 169 -18.70 -0.60 24.01
C SER A 169 -18.21 -1.50 25.16
N GLY A 170 -16.90 -1.49 25.43
CA GLY A 170 -16.27 -2.33 26.46
C GLY A 170 -16.12 -3.82 26.11
N ARG A 171 -16.49 -4.25 24.89
CA ARG A 171 -16.42 -5.65 24.42
C ARG A 171 -15.15 -5.95 23.60
N LEU A 172 -14.08 -5.19 23.86
CA LEU A 172 -12.79 -5.30 23.18
C LEU A 172 -12.21 -6.71 23.16
N HIS A 173 -12.45 -7.50 24.22
CA HIS A 173 -11.94 -8.86 24.34
C HIS A 173 -12.30 -9.77 23.14
N LEU A 174 -13.40 -9.48 22.43
CA LEU A 174 -13.84 -10.24 21.25
C LEU A 174 -12.94 -10.06 20.02
N VAL A 175 -12.17 -8.98 19.97
CA VAL A 175 -11.33 -8.57 18.82
C VAL A 175 -9.93 -8.05 19.22
N SER A 176 -9.57 -8.19 20.50
CA SER A 176 -8.37 -7.57 21.08
C SER A 176 -7.06 -8.01 20.43
N ASP A 177 -6.98 -9.28 20.02
CA ASP A 177 -5.85 -9.85 19.29
C ASP A 177 -5.63 -9.16 17.93
N LEU A 178 -6.71 -8.93 17.19
CA LEU A 178 -6.66 -8.26 15.89
C LEU A 178 -6.41 -6.76 16.03
N LEU A 179 -6.97 -6.10 17.05
CA LEU A 179 -6.65 -4.70 17.34
C LEU A 179 -5.18 -4.52 17.69
N GLN A 180 -4.59 -5.45 18.45
CA GLN A 180 -3.17 -5.43 18.75
C GLN A 180 -2.32 -5.67 17.49
N ALA A 181 -2.73 -6.58 16.61
CA ALA A 181 -2.07 -6.80 15.33
C ALA A 181 -2.13 -5.54 14.44
N LEU A 182 -3.30 -4.91 14.35
CA LEU A 182 -3.52 -3.69 13.58
C LEU A 182 -2.64 -2.54 14.08
N PHE A 183 -2.58 -2.34 15.41
CA PHE A 183 -1.72 -1.32 16.01
C PHE A 183 -0.23 -1.59 15.72
N LYS A 184 0.22 -2.84 15.86
CA LYS A 184 1.62 -3.21 15.59
C LYS A 184 1.98 -2.97 14.13
N GLU A 185 1.10 -3.32 13.21
CA GLU A 185 1.35 -3.11 11.77
C GLU A 185 1.34 -1.62 11.42
N ALA A 186 0.44 -0.82 12.01
CA ALA A 186 0.43 0.62 11.82
C ALA A 186 1.72 1.28 12.32
N TYR A 187 2.24 0.79 13.46
CA TYR A 187 3.50 1.26 14.01
C TYR A 187 4.71 0.83 13.15
N SER A 188 4.68 -0.38 12.59
CA SER A 188 5.68 -0.84 11.61
C SER A 188 5.69 0.07 10.38
N LEU A 189 4.52 0.33 9.80
CA LEU A 189 4.33 1.24 8.68
C LEU A 189 4.81 2.66 9.00
N GLN A 190 4.50 3.16 10.20
CA GLN A 190 4.99 4.47 10.66
C GLN A 190 6.52 4.52 10.69
N LYS A 191 7.20 3.51 11.24
CA LYS A 191 8.67 3.48 11.25
C LYS A 191 9.25 3.54 9.84
N GLN A 192 8.67 2.77 8.93
CA GLN A 192 9.10 2.74 7.54
C GLN A 192 8.85 4.08 6.85
N LEU A 193 7.73 4.74 7.13
CA LEU A 193 7.50 6.10 6.64
C LEU A 193 8.54 7.08 7.19
N MET A 194 8.92 6.98 8.47
CA MET A 194 9.96 7.85 9.03
C MET A 194 11.33 7.63 8.36
N GLU A 195 11.69 6.38 8.06
CA GLU A 195 12.89 6.04 7.30
C GLU A 195 12.83 6.64 5.88
N LEU A 196 11.71 6.50 5.18
CA LEU A 196 11.48 7.12 3.87
C LEU A 196 11.73 8.62 3.92
N LEU A 197 11.17 9.32 4.92
CA LEU A 197 11.29 10.77 5.08
C LEU A 197 12.73 11.23 5.40
N ASP A 198 13.53 10.39 6.07
CA ASP A 198 14.94 10.69 6.38
C ASP A 198 15.83 10.65 5.12
N MET A 199 15.46 9.82 4.13
CA MET A 199 16.18 9.75 2.84
C MET A 199 15.74 10.81 1.82
N VAL A 200 14.68 11.59 2.12
CA VAL A 200 14.21 12.63 1.21
C VAL A 200 15.21 13.77 1.17
N CYS A 201 15.67 14.10 -0.03
CA CYS A 201 16.47 15.27 -0.31
C CYS A 201 15.67 16.26 -1.16
N MET A 202 15.89 17.55 -0.92
CA MET A 202 15.55 18.57 -1.92
C MET A 202 16.46 18.28 -3.12
N GLY A 203 15.91 18.20 -4.34
CA GLY A 203 16.70 17.95 -5.55
C GLY A 203 17.89 18.90 -5.66
N PRO A 204 18.85 18.65 -6.56
CA PRO A 204 20.06 19.47 -6.65
C PRO A 204 19.66 20.93 -6.65
N LEU A 205 20.03 21.64 -5.57
CA LEU A 205 19.97 23.08 -5.53
C LEU A 205 20.77 23.48 -6.76
N VAL A 206 20.10 24.05 -7.76
CA VAL A 206 20.81 24.74 -8.84
C VAL A 206 21.75 25.67 -8.09
N ASP A 207 23.05 25.41 -8.17
CA ASP A 207 24.04 26.14 -7.41
C ASP A 207 23.98 27.57 -7.94
N VAL A 208 23.17 28.41 -7.28
CA VAL A 208 22.97 29.83 -7.64
C VAL A 208 24.31 30.57 -7.60
N ASN A 209 25.36 29.94 -7.07
CA ASN A 209 26.71 30.45 -7.04
C ASN A 209 27.42 30.43 -8.41
N ASP A 210 26.98 29.61 -9.38
CA ASP A 210 27.56 29.61 -10.73
C ASP A 210 27.03 30.79 -11.59
N ASP A 211 25.87 31.34 -11.25
CA ASP A 211 25.33 32.56 -11.88
C ASP A 211 25.91 33.84 -11.27
N ILE A 212 26.36 33.82 -10.01
CA ILE A 212 26.99 34.99 -9.37
C ILE A 212 28.43 35.20 -9.87
N LEU A 213 29.17 34.12 -10.15
CA LEU A 213 30.54 34.22 -10.68
C LEU A 213 30.60 34.69 -12.14
N ASN A 214 29.55 34.44 -12.93
CA ASN A 214 29.47 34.87 -14.33
C ASN A 214 29.02 36.34 -14.51
N MET A 215 28.48 36.99 -13.47
CA MET A 215 28.13 38.43 -13.51
C MET A 215 29.29 39.37 -13.16
N VAL A 216 30.46 38.88 -12.75
CA VAL A 216 31.58 39.71 -12.26
C VAL A 216 32.78 39.78 -13.23
N ILE A 217 32.76 39.04 -14.36
CA ILE A 217 33.86 39.06 -15.35
C ILE A 217 33.43 39.73 -16.67
N GLY A 218 32.43 40.60 -16.61
CA GLY A 218 31.79 41.20 -17.78
C GLY A 218 31.70 42.72 -17.78
N GLU A 219 32.72 43.44 -17.30
CA GLU A 219 32.99 44.86 -17.67
C GLU A 219 34.50 45.16 -17.69
#